data_AF-A0AA89CCX3-F1
#
_entry.id   AF-A0AA89CCX3-F1
#
_cell.length_a   1.000
_cell.length_b   1.000
_cell.length_c   1.000
_cell.angle_alpha   90.00
_cell.angle_beta   90.00
_cell.angle_gamma   90.00
#
_symmetry.space_group_name_H-M   'P 1'
#
loop_
_entity.id
_entity.type
_entity.pdbx_description
1 polymer ?
#
loop_
_entity_poly.entity_id
_entity_poly.type
_entity_poly.pdbx_seq_one_letter_code
_entity_poly.pdbx_strand_id
1 'polypeptide(L)'
;MMIQSAQNIPKQNFVGMSRLLENHAKSVVADRLGVNSSGVVDLIIWGNVNGGNYIDISNCRVHGYDGAIWGPPFFSLPAKEMIWDKKWLDTEFIDLIRNRKAKVEELLGHRAAMSQGAIVASQLEQWWNGSPDGQMFSLAVCSDGWFGVPEGLVCSLPVKLNPKGEWSVVEDISLSEEVKDKIKEAVKDVEADKHIIFPPPKPPTPPPSEVKVTIVDPKDEKKDSGRTKSFNLFAGYHMIGNFTLTLGLHYVPSDHSSHGGPKRSML
;
A
#
# COMPACT_ATOMS: atom_id res chain seq x y z
N MET A 1 -9.65 3.05 4.59
CA MET A 1 -10.47 3.47 5.74
C MET A 1 -11.81 4.07 5.29
N MET A 2 -11.85 5.20 4.58
CA MET A 2 -13.12 5.88 4.23
C MET A 2 -14.13 4.98 3.49
N ILE A 3 -13.69 4.22 2.48
CA ILE A 3 -14.55 3.32 1.70
C ILE A 3 -15.22 2.25 2.58
N GLN A 4 -14.53 1.74 3.60
CA GLN A 4 -15.08 0.73 4.51
C GLN A 4 -16.06 1.34 5.53
N SER A 5 -15.81 2.58 5.94
CA SER A 5 -16.61 3.30 6.94
C SER A 5 -17.89 3.92 6.36
N ALA A 6 -17.94 4.16 5.04
CA ALA A 6 -19.06 4.84 4.37
C ALA A 6 -19.74 3.94 3.34
N GLN A 7 -20.36 2.85 3.82
CA GLN A 7 -20.95 1.80 2.96
C GLN A 7 -22.14 2.27 2.10
N ASN A 8 -22.79 3.38 2.47
CA ASN A 8 -23.94 3.94 1.73
C ASN A 8 -23.52 4.83 0.54
N ILE A 9 -22.23 5.09 0.36
CA ILE A 9 -21.72 5.91 -0.74
C ILE A 9 -21.07 4.97 -1.77
N PRO A 10 -21.40 5.09 -3.07
CA PRO A 10 -20.76 4.29 -4.11
C PRO A 10 -19.23 4.42 -4.06
N LYS A 11 -18.52 3.30 -4.25
CA LYS A 11 -17.05 3.28 -4.24
C LYS A 11 -16.47 4.25 -5.28
N GLN A 12 -17.15 4.44 -6.40
CA GLN A 12 -16.75 5.36 -7.48
C GLN A 12 -16.63 6.83 -7.02
N ASN A 13 -17.28 7.20 -5.92
CA ASN A 13 -17.22 8.57 -5.38
C ASN A 13 -15.96 8.81 -4.53
N PHE A 14 -15.21 7.76 -4.21
CA PHE A 14 -13.94 7.87 -3.48
C PHE A 14 -12.77 7.77 -4.45
N VAL A 15 -12.07 8.88 -4.60
CA VAL A 15 -10.87 8.96 -5.44
C VAL A 15 -9.75 9.64 -4.68
N GLY A 16 -8.52 9.19 -4.91
CA GLY A 16 -7.31 9.85 -4.49
C GLY A 16 -6.65 10.61 -5.64
N MET A 17 -5.98 11.71 -5.29
CA MET A 17 -5.44 12.68 -6.25
C MET A 17 -4.02 12.30 -6.70
N SER A 18 -3.89 11.58 -7.81
CA SER A 18 -2.59 11.32 -8.45
C SER A 18 -2.11 12.47 -9.33
N ARG A 19 -3.01 13.40 -9.68
CA ARG A 19 -2.79 14.49 -10.63
C ARG A 19 -1.61 15.40 -10.30
N LEU A 20 -1.29 15.60 -9.02
CA LEU A 20 -0.12 16.38 -8.62
C LEU A 20 1.19 15.72 -9.08
N LEU A 21 1.33 14.41 -8.85
CA LEU A 21 2.50 13.65 -9.28
C LEU A 21 2.56 13.54 -10.80
N GLU A 22 1.41 13.32 -11.46
CA GLU A 22 1.28 13.33 -12.92
C GLU A 22 1.74 14.67 -13.51
N ASN A 23 1.32 15.80 -12.94
CA ASN A 23 1.72 17.13 -13.41
C ASN A 23 3.22 17.38 -13.22
N HIS A 24 3.81 16.91 -12.12
CA HIS A 24 5.26 16.98 -11.95
C HIS A 24 5.99 16.16 -13.03
N ALA A 25 5.55 14.93 -13.28
CA ALA A 25 6.12 14.08 -14.32
C ALA A 25 6.01 14.71 -15.72
N LYS A 26 4.81 15.20 -16.08
CA LYS A 26 4.56 15.93 -17.33
C LYS A 26 5.48 17.14 -17.48
N SER A 27 5.69 17.89 -16.40
CA SER A 27 6.59 19.05 -16.43
C SER A 27 8.05 18.68 -16.65
N VAL A 28 8.54 17.57 -16.08
CA VAL A 28 9.90 17.10 -16.31
C VAL A 28 10.09 16.59 -17.74
N VAL A 29 9.11 15.86 -18.29
CA VAL A 29 9.11 15.46 -19.70
C VAL A 29 9.11 16.69 -20.61
N ALA A 30 8.28 17.68 -20.31
CA ALA A 30 8.18 18.91 -21.08
C ALA A 30 9.49 19.71 -21.08
N ASP A 31 10.10 19.88 -19.91
CA ASP A 31 11.40 20.56 -19.76
C ASP A 31 12.50 19.82 -20.55
N ARG A 32 12.49 18.48 -20.56
CA ARG A 32 13.45 17.67 -21.32
C ARG A 32 13.29 17.81 -22.84
N LEU A 33 12.05 17.98 -23.31
CA LEU A 33 11.71 18.06 -24.73
C LEU A 33 11.58 19.50 -25.26
N GLY A 34 11.66 20.51 -24.39
CA GLY A 34 11.50 21.91 -24.77
C GLY A 34 10.07 22.26 -25.22
N VAL A 35 9.05 21.60 -24.68
CA VAL A 35 7.63 21.82 -25.03
C VAL A 35 6.84 22.42 -23.87
N ASN A 36 5.62 22.88 -24.15
CA ASN A 36 4.69 23.25 -23.08
C ASN A 36 4.21 21.98 -22.34
N SER A 37 4.15 22.02 -21.01
CA SER A 37 3.66 20.89 -20.19
C SER A 37 2.20 20.53 -20.46
N SER A 38 1.38 21.46 -20.97
CA SER A 38 0.02 21.16 -21.43
C SER A 38 0.00 20.27 -22.67
N GLY A 39 1.09 20.22 -23.44
CA GLY A 39 1.24 19.35 -24.60
C GLY A 39 1.60 17.91 -24.26
N VAL A 40 1.96 17.61 -23.00
CA VAL A 40 2.30 16.25 -22.55
C VAL A 40 1.05 15.59 -21.97
N VAL A 41 0.51 14.59 -22.66
CA VAL A 41 -0.76 13.94 -22.33
C VAL A 41 -0.59 12.42 -22.21
N ASP A 42 -1.56 11.74 -21.59
CA ASP A 42 -1.60 10.28 -21.46
C ASP A 42 -0.41 9.64 -20.71
N LEU A 43 0.22 10.41 -19.82
CA LEU A 43 1.19 9.90 -18.85
C LEU A 43 0.47 9.19 -17.71
N ILE A 44 0.96 8.01 -17.33
CA ILE A 44 0.28 7.14 -16.36
C ILE A 44 1.13 7.02 -15.09
N ILE A 45 0.49 7.21 -13.96
CA ILE A 45 1.03 6.92 -12.63
C ILE A 45 0.36 5.64 -12.13
N TRP A 46 1.17 4.63 -11.83
CA TRP A 46 0.72 3.36 -11.26
C TRP A 46 1.05 3.27 -9.78
N GLY A 47 0.16 2.68 -8.98
CA GLY A 47 0.43 2.31 -7.58
C GLY A 47 0.18 3.43 -6.56
N ASN A 48 1.05 3.53 -5.53
CA ASN A 48 0.89 4.47 -4.42
C ASN A 48 1.42 5.87 -4.74
N VAL A 49 0.53 6.85 -4.83
CA VAL A 49 0.86 8.26 -5.12
C VAL A 49 1.80 8.91 -4.09
N ASN A 50 1.86 8.38 -2.86
CA ASN A 50 2.72 8.89 -1.79
C ASN A 50 3.88 7.97 -1.43
N GLY A 51 4.02 6.83 -2.11
CA GLY A 51 4.99 5.79 -1.77
C GLY A 51 5.55 5.11 -3.01
N GLY A 52 5.48 3.78 -3.05
CA GLY A 52 5.87 2.99 -4.22
C GLY A 52 4.97 3.28 -5.42
N ASN A 53 5.47 4.06 -6.38
CA ASN A 53 4.81 4.31 -7.66
C ASN A 53 5.72 4.00 -8.84
N TYR A 54 5.09 3.76 -9.99
CA TYR A 54 5.76 3.66 -11.28
C TYR A 54 5.19 4.72 -12.23
N ILE A 55 6.08 5.48 -12.86
CA ILE A 55 5.75 6.57 -13.78
C ILE A 55 5.97 6.05 -15.19
N ASP A 56 4.87 5.79 -15.89
CA ASP A 56 4.88 5.14 -17.19
C ASP A 56 4.63 6.17 -18.30
N ILE A 57 5.61 6.27 -19.20
CA ILE A 57 5.56 7.13 -20.38
C ILE A 57 5.27 6.35 -21.67
N SER A 58 4.95 5.06 -21.59
CA SER A 58 4.77 4.20 -22.76
C SER A 58 3.61 4.64 -23.66
N ASN A 59 2.53 5.13 -23.06
CA ASN A 59 1.37 5.68 -23.75
C ASN A 59 1.38 7.21 -23.86
N CYS A 60 2.42 7.85 -23.33
CA CYS A 60 2.50 9.31 -23.26
C CYS A 60 2.68 9.90 -24.67
N ARG A 61 1.89 10.94 -24.96
CA ARG A 61 1.92 11.67 -26.24
C ARG A 61 2.35 13.10 -25.99
N VAL A 62 3.07 13.66 -26.96
CA VAL A 62 3.63 15.01 -26.91
C VAL A 62 3.14 15.82 -28.10
N HIS A 63 2.38 16.86 -27.81
CA HIS A 63 1.91 17.88 -28.76
C HIS A 63 2.84 19.10 -28.77
N GLY A 64 2.88 19.80 -29.91
CA GLY A 64 3.59 21.07 -30.01
C GLY A 64 5.11 20.96 -29.94
N TYR A 65 5.66 19.79 -30.25
CA TYR A 65 7.10 19.61 -30.39
C TYR A 65 7.60 20.23 -31.70
N ASP A 66 8.55 21.16 -31.58
CA ASP A 66 9.20 21.81 -32.72
C ASP A 66 10.46 21.03 -33.11
N GLY A 67 10.25 19.94 -33.86
CA GLY A 67 11.31 19.04 -34.31
C GLY A 67 11.26 18.75 -35.81
N ALA A 68 12.06 17.77 -36.25
CA ALA A 68 12.13 17.38 -37.67
C ALA A 68 10.78 16.89 -38.23
N ILE A 69 9.93 16.34 -37.37
CA ILE A 69 8.56 15.95 -37.69
C ILE A 69 7.64 16.89 -36.91
N TRP A 70 6.94 17.76 -37.61
CA TRP A 70 5.95 18.69 -37.05
C TRP A 70 4.61 18.52 -37.75
N GLY A 71 3.54 18.98 -37.10
CA GLY A 71 2.20 18.85 -37.62
C GLY A 71 1.24 19.91 -37.06
N PRO A 72 -0.05 19.85 -37.44
CA PRO A 72 -1.08 20.73 -36.93
C PRO A 72 -1.26 20.57 -35.40
N PRO A 73 -2.00 21.46 -34.71
CA PRO A 73 -2.12 21.45 -33.24
C PRO A 73 -2.57 20.11 -32.62
N PHE A 74 -3.36 19.31 -33.34
CA PHE A 74 -3.82 17.98 -32.91
C PHE A 74 -2.82 16.85 -33.16
N PHE A 75 -1.71 17.13 -33.86
CA PHE A 75 -0.65 16.16 -34.10
C PHE A 75 0.16 15.95 -32.82
N SER A 76 0.46 14.69 -32.51
CA SER A 76 1.28 14.29 -31.37
C SER A 76 2.28 13.22 -31.76
N LEU A 77 3.43 13.23 -31.09
CA LEU A 77 4.43 12.17 -31.17
C LEU A 77 4.46 11.34 -29.88
N PRO A 78 4.75 10.04 -29.95
CA PRO A 78 4.93 9.22 -28.74
C PRO A 78 6.17 9.65 -27.97
N ALA A 79 6.03 9.93 -26.66
CA ALA A 79 7.15 10.38 -25.83
C ALA A 79 8.31 9.37 -25.80
N LYS A 80 8.01 8.07 -25.88
CA LYS A 80 8.98 6.98 -25.92
C LYS A 80 9.89 6.99 -27.16
N GLU A 81 9.42 7.54 -28.28
CA GLU A 81 10.23 7.71 -29.49
C GLU A 81 11.14 8.93 -29.40
N MET A 82 10.80 9.88 -28.53
CA MET A 82 11.53 11.14 -28.35
C MET A 82 12.57 11.05 -27.23
N ILE A 83 12.28 10.28 -26.17
CA ILE A 83 13.16 10.06 -25.01
C ILE A 83 13.65 8.62 -25.01
N TRP A 84 14.78 8.38 -25.67
CA TRP A 84 15.39 7.05 -25.81
C TRP A 84 16.43 6.73 -24.71
N ASP A 85 16.80 7.72 -23.90
CA ASP A 85 17.78 7.57 -22.82
C ASP A 85 17.16 6.83 -21.62
N LYS A 86 17.22 5.49 -21.66
CA LYS A 86 16.73 4.62 -20.58
C LYS A 86 17.41 4.91 -19.25
N LYS A 87 18.71 5.25 -19.25
CA LYS A 87 19.44 5.57 -18.02
C LYS A 87 18.84 6.81 -17.36
N TRP A 88 18.57 7.85 -18.14
CA TRP A 88 17.91 9.06 -17.65
C TRP A 88 16.52 8.76 -17.07
N LEU A 89 15.73 7.93 -17.75
CA LEU A 89 14.39 7.53 -17.27
C LEU A 89 14.44 6.75 -15.94
N ASP A 90 15.44 5.88 -15.77
CA ASP A 90 15.57 5.04 -14.58
C ASP A 90 16.23 5.76 -13.39
N THR A 91 16.92 6.89 -13.61
CA THR A 91 17.61 7.65 -12.55
C THR A 91 17.14 9.09 -12.43
N GLU A 92 17.61 9.96 -13.33
CA GLU A 92 17.47 11.42 -13.21
C GLU A 92 16.01 11.85 -13.29
N PHE A 93 15.22 11.21 -14.14
CA PHE A 93 13.79 11.48 -14.29
C PHE A 93 13.03 11.31 -12.97
N ILE A 94 13.25 10.19 -12.29
CA ILE A 94 12.60 9.88 -11.01
C ILE A 94 13.04 10.88 -9.94
N ASP A 95 14.34 11.20 -9.89
CA ASP A 95 14.88 12.16 -8.92
C ASP A 95 14.35 13.58 -9.14
N LEU A 96 14.26 14.02 -10.40
CA LEU A 96 13.69 15.34 -10.74
C LEU A 96 12.23 15.45 -10.30
N ILE A 97 11.44 14.38 -10.45
CA ILE A 97 10.02 14.36 -10.05
C ILE A 97 9.88 14.40 -8.53
N ARG A 98 10.65 13.57 -7.81
CA ARG A 98 10.64 13.53 -6.34
C ARG A 98 11.03 14.87 -5.74
N ASN A 99 12.02 15.54 -6.32
CA ASN A 99 12.52 16.82 -5.84
C ASN A 99 11.75 18.03 -6.38
N ARG A 100 10.84 17.85 -7.35
CA ARG A 100 10.07 18.95 -7.99
C ARG A 100 9.33 19.80 -6.97
N LYS A 101 8.65 19.17 -6.01
CA LYS A 101 7.92 19.88 -4.95
C LYS A 101 8.85 20.77 -4.14
N ALA A 102 9.95 20.20 -3.65
CA ALA A 102 10.94 20.93 -2.86
C ALA A 102 11.53 22.10 -3.67
N LYS A 103 11.79 21.89 -4.96
CA LYS A 103 12.29 22.95 -5.86
C LYS A 103 11.29 24.09 -6.03
N VAL A 104 10.01 23.77 -6.19
CA VAL A 104 8.95 24.78 -6.28
C VAL A 104 8.82 25.56 -4.97
N GLU A 105 8.84 24.88 -3.83
CA GLU A 105 8.75 25.52 -2.51
C GLU A 105 9.98 26.41 -2.21
N GLU A 106 11.18 25.97 -2.62
CA GLU A 106 12.41 26.76 -2.54
C GLU A 106 12.31 28.05 -3.36
N LEU A 107 11.86 27.95 -4.61
CA LEU A 107 11.72 29.10 -5.51
C LEU A 107 10.64 30.10 -5.05
N LEU A 108 9.54 29.60 -4.50
CA LEU A 108 8.43 30.44 -4.04
C LEU A 108 8.68 31.05 -2.65
N GLY A 109 9.60 30.50 -1.86
CA GLY A 109 9.84 30.92 -0.48
C GLY A 109 8.66 30.61 0.47
N HIS A 110 7.66 29.86 0.01
CA HIS A 110 6.50 29.44 0.78
C HIS A 110 5.97 28.09 0.28
N ARG A 111 5.08 27.46 1.06
CA ARG A 111 4.48 26.17 0.70
C ARG A 111 3.72 26.26 -0.63
N ALA A 112 3.74 25.19 -1.40
CA ALA A 112 3.06 25.08 -2.69
C ALA A 112 1.53 24.85 -2.55
N ALA A 113 0.88 25.47 -1.55
CA ALA A 113 -0.54 25.25 -1.27
C ALA A 113 -1.47 25.73 -2.41
N MET A 114 -1.12 26.84 -3.06
CA MET A 114 -1.91 27.37 -4.19
C MET A 114 -1.90 26.43 -5.39
N SER A 115 -0.76 25.79 -5.71
CA SER A 115 -0.69 24.84 -6.83
C SER A 115 -1.49 23.57 -6.54
N GLN A 116 -1.49 23.09 -5.29
CA GLN A 116 -2.35 21.98 -4.88
C GLN A 116 -3.84 22.34 -5.01
N GLY A 117 -4.26 23.53 -4.58
CA GLY A 117 -5.63 24.00 -4.76
C GLY A 117 -6.05 24.09 -6.23
N ALA A 118 -5.18 24.63 -7.09
CA ALA A 118 -5.41 24.70 -8.53
C ALA A 118 -5.53 23.30 -9.17
N ILE A 119 -4.74 22.33 -8.72
CA ILE A 119 -4.82 20.94 -9.18
C ILE A 119 -6.15 20.30 -8.79
N VAL A 120 -6.62 20.50 -7.57
CA VAL A 120 -7.93 20.01 -7.13
C VAL A 120 -9.05 20.64 -7.95
N ALA A 121 -9.04 21.97 -8.14
CA ALA A 121 -10.05 22.67 -8.93
C ALA A 121 -10.09 22.16 -10.38
N SER A 122 -8.93 22.05 -11.03
CA SER A 122 -8.84 21.56 -12.42
C SER A 122 -9.25 20.08 -12.57
N GLN A 123 -8.97 19.23 -11.58
CA GLN A 123 -9.44 17.85 -11.58
C GLN A 123 -10.97 17.79 -11.46
N LEU A 124 -11.57 18.57 -10.56
CA LEU A 124 -13.02 18.60 -10.38
C LEU A 124 -13.73 19.13 -11.64
N GLU A 125 -13.17 20.17 -12.27
CA GLU A 125 -13.66 20.70 -13.53
C GLU A 125 -13.61 19.64 -14.64
N GLN A 126 -12.48 18.96 -14.82
CA GLN A 126 -12.35 17.87 -15.81
C GLN A 126 -13.22 16.67 -15.49
N TRP A 127 -13.43 16.35 -14.21
CA TRP A 127 -14.31 15.26 -13.83
C TRP A 127 -15.76 15.58 -14.21
N TRP A 128 -16.19 16.83 -14.03
CA TRP A 128 -17.53 17.23 -14.44
C TRP A 128 -17.71 17.28 -15.97
N ASN A 129 -16.71 17.84 -16.67
CA ASN A 129 -16.78 18.11 -18.10
C ASN A 129 -16.38 16.90 -18.98
N GLY A 130 -15.65 15.93 -18.43
CA GLY A 130 -15.08 14.78 -19.14
C GLY A 130 -13.67 15.04 -19.68
N SER A 131 -13.05 13.97 -20.18
CA SER A 131 -11.71 13.99 -20.75
C SER A 131 -11.69 14.72 -22.10
N PRO A 132 -10.88 15.78 -22.26
CA PRO A 132 -10.67 16.41 -23.56
C PRO A 132 -10.01 15.42 -24.53
N ASP A 133 -10.47 15.36 -25.77
CA ASP A 133 -9.87 14.59 -26.86
C ASP A 133 -9.57 13.11 -26.52
N GLY A 134 -10.38 12.51 -25.65
CA GLY A 134 -10.21 11.12 -25.20
C GLY A 134 -8.96 10.87 -24.35
N GLN A 135 -8.35 11.93 -23.81
CA GLN A 135 -7.15 11.85 -22.97
C GLN A 135 -7.41 11.04 -21.70
N MET A 136 -6.35 10.40 -21.24
CA MET A 136 -6.31 9.60 -20.03
C MET A 136 -5.60 10.35 -18.92
N PHE A 137 -6.04 10.09 -17.70
CA PHE A 137 -5.50 10.70 -16.49
C PHE A 137 -5.23 9.65 -15.44
N SER A 138 -4.33 9.96 -14.51
CA SER A 138 -4.04 9.09 -13.39
C SER A 138 -4.96 9.45 -12.22
N LEU A 139 -5.71 8.47 -11.74
CA LEU A 139 -6.61 8.65 -10.60
C LEU A 139 -6.47 7.46 -9.66
N ALA A 140 -6.33 7.72 -8.36
CA ALA A 140 -6.28 6.65 -7.38
C ALA A 140 -7.70 6.18 -7.08
N VAL A 141 -8.02 4.96 -7.49
CA VAL A 141 -9.37 4.41 -7.39
C VAL A 141 -9.33 3.04 -6.71
N CYS A 142 -10.46 2.63 -6.15
CA CYS A 142 -10.60 1.30 -5.59
C CYS A 142 -10.61 0.28 -6.73
N SER A 143 -9.57 -0.56 -6.80
CA SER A 143 -9.40 -1.55 -7.86
C SER A 143 -10.48 -2.64 -7.82
N ASP A 144 -10.98 -3.05 -8.99
CA ASP A 144 -11.81 -4.24 -9.21
C ASP A 144 -11.01 -5.41 -9.82
N GLY A 145 -9.68 -5.40 -9.72
CA GLY A 145 -8.80 -6.44 -10.29
C GLY A 145 -8.01 -6.00 -11.53
N TRP A 146 -8.11 -4.73 -11.93
CA TRP A 146 -7.49 -4.21 -13.15
C TRP A 146 -5.96 -4.35 -13.11
N PHE A 147 -5.38 -4.73 -14.26
CA PHE A 147 -3.92 -4.82 -14.45
C PHE A 147 -3.19 -5.70 -13.41
N GLY A 148 -3.89 -6.65 -12.79
CA GLY A 148 -3.34 -7.50 -11.73
C GLY A 148 -3.24 -6.83 -10.36
N VAL A 149 -3.82 -5.63 -10.19
CA VAL A 149 -3.96 -4.96 -8.90
C VAL A 149 -5.12 -5.60 -8.13
N PRO A 150 -4.89 -6.18 -6.94
CA PRO A 150 -5.94 -6.85 -6.17
C PRO A 150 -7.16 -5.98 -5.89
N GLU A 151 -8.33 -6.63 -5.87
CA GLU A 151 -9.59 -5.97 -5.58
C GLU A 151 -9.57 -5.28 -4.19
N GLY A 152 -10.14 -4.08 -4.13
CA GLY A 152 -10.29 -3.33 -2.89
C GLY A 152 -9.05 -2.56 -2.44
N LEU A 153 -7.96 -2.58 -3.23
CA LEU A 153 -6.83 -1.68 -3.03
C LEU A 153 -7.10 -0.34 -3.73
N VAL A 154 -6.74 0.76 -3.07
CA VAL A 154 -6.81 2.09 -3.69
C VAL A 154 -5.46 2.38 -4.34
N CYS A 155 -5.41 2.29 -5.67
CA CYS A 155 -4.19 2.45 -6.46
C CYS A 155 -4.43 3.45 -7.59
N SER A 156 -3.39 4.21 -7.95
CA SER A 156 -3.41 5.03 -9.16
C SER A 156 -3.47 4.15 -10.40
N LEU A 157 -4.46 4.44 -11.25
CA LEU A 157 -4.75 3.74 -12.50
C LEU A 157 -5.06 4.76 -13.60
N PRO A 158 -4.87 4.40 -14.88
CA PRO A 158 -5.29 5.22 -16.01
C PRO A 158 -6.82 5.20 -16.13
N VAL A 159 -7.43 6.37 -16.12
CA VAL A 159 -8.88 6.56 -16.27
C VAL A 159 -9.20 7.55 -17.36
N LYS A 160 -10.38 7.38 -17.96
CA LYS A 160 -11.08 8.41 -18.73
C LYS A 160 -12.17 9.00 -17.85
N LEU A 161 -12.32 10.31 -17.93
CA LEU A 161 -13.42 11.04 -17.30
C LEU A 161 -14.54 11.16 -18.31
N ASN A 162 -15.73 10.73 -17.94
CA ASN A 162 -16.92 10.84 -18.76
C ASN A 162 -17.73 12.07 -18.32
N PRO A 163 -18.37 12.79 -19.25
CA PRO A 163 -19.24 13.91 -18.88
C PRO A 163 -20.27 13.48 -17.85
N LYS A 164 -20.67 14.42 -16.97
CA LYS A 164 -21.60 14.20 -15.85
C LYS A 164 -20.99 13.46 -14.65
N GLY A 165 -19.67 13.53 -14.47
CA GLY A 165 -19.03 13.11 -13.23
C GLY A 165 -18.77 11.62 -13.12
N GLU A 166 -18.75 10.89 -14.23
CA GLU A 166 -18.41 9.46 -14.25
C GLU A 166 -16.93 9.29 -14.64
N TRP A 167 -16.31 8.19 -14.21
CA TRP A 167 -14.97 7.81 -14.67
C TRP A 167 -14.94 6.31 -14.95
N SER A 168 -14.06 5.91 -15.87
CA SER A 168 -13.84 4.50 -16.22
C SER A 168 -12.36 4.23 -16.40
N VAL A 169 -11.88 3.10 -15.88
CA VAL A 169 -10.51 2.64 -16.13
C VAL A 169 -10.33 2.37 -17.63
N VAL A 170 -9.18 2.76 -18.16
CA VAL A 170 -8.83 2.50 -19.55
C VAL A 170 -8.11 1.17 -19.62
N GLU A 171 -8.80 0.12 -20.05
CA GLU A 171 -8.29 -1.27 -20.01
C GLU A 171 -7.48 -1.66 -21.26
N ASP A 172 -7.66 -0.94 -22.38
CA ASP A 172 -7.02 -1.19 -23.67
C ASP A 172 -5.58 -0.67 -23.74
N ILE A 173 -4.79 -0.96 -22.71
CA ILE A 173 -3.38 -0.55 -22.59
C ILE A 173 -2.48 -1.78 -22.74
N SER A 174 -1.60 -1.73 -23.74
CA SER A 174 -0.60 -2.77 -23.98
C SER A 174 0.56 -2.65 -22.99
N LEU A 175 0.63 -3.59 -22.04
CA LEU A 175 1.70 -3.63 -21.03
C LEU A 175 2.78 -4.66 -21.42
N SER A 176 4.04 -4.24 -21.44
CA SER A 176 5.17 -5.16 -21.49
C SER A 176 5.33 -5.90 -20.16
N GLU A 177 6.05 -7.03 -20.16
CA GLU A 177 6.34 -7.76 -18.91
C GLU A 177 7.12 -6.90 -17.90
N GLU A 178 8.05 -6.06 -18.38
CA GLU A 178 8.78 -5.11 -17.53
C GLU A 178 7.82 -4.14 -16.81
N VAL A 179 6.82 -3.59 -17.52
CA VAL A 179 5.84 -2.68 -16.94
C VAL A 179 4.93 -3.42 -15.96
N LYS A 180 4.48 -4.64 -16.27
CA LYS A 180 3.68 -5.46 -15.35
C LYS A 180 4.42 -5.72 -14.05
N ASP A 181 5.72 -6.02 -14.11
CA ASP A 181 6.53 -6.25 -12.91
C ASP A 181 6.73 -4.97 -12.09
N LYS A 182 6.89 -3.81 -12.75
CA LYS A 182 6.92 -2.50 -12.07
C LYS A 182 5.58 -2.15 -11.40
N ILE A 183 4.45 -2.46 -12.05
CA ILE A 183 3.13 -2.29 -11.44
C ILE A 183 3.00 -3.17 -10.20
N LYS A 184 3.37 -4.46 -10.28
CA LYS A 184 3.37 -5.37 -9.12
C LYS A 184 4.24 -4.84 -7.98
N GLU A 185 5.43 -4.33 -8.30
CA GLU A 185 6.34 -3.73 -7.31
C GLU A 185 5.70 -2.52 -6.62
N ALA A 186 5.08 -1.62 -7.39
CA ALA A 186 4.39 -0.45 -6.86
C ALA A 186 3.17 -0.80 -5.98
N VAL A 187 2.47 -1.88 -6.30
CA VAL A 187 1.27 -2.33 -5.56
C VAL A 187 1.63 -2.94 -4.19
N LYS A 188 2.79 -3.57 -4.05
CA LYS A 188 3.24 -4.15 -2.76
C LYS A 188 3.25 -3.13 -1.62
N ASP A 189 3.57 -1.88 -1.92
CA ASP A 189 3.56 -0.78 -0.95
C ASP A 189 2.13 -0.50 -0.43
N VAL A 190 1.14 -0.50 -1.33
CA VAL A 190 -0.28 -0.31 -0.98
C VAL A 190 -0.81 -1.49 -0.15
N GLU A 191 -0.38 -2.71 -0.46
CA GLU A 191 -0.71 -3.90 0.33
C GLU A 191 -0.14 -3.83 1.74
N ALA A 192 1.13 -3.43 1.86
CA ALA A 192 1.78 -3.24 3.16
C ALA A 192 1.06 -2.17 4.00
N ASP A 193 0.72 -1.02 3.40
CA ASP A 193 -0.07 0.03 4.05
C ASP A 193 -1.43 -0.49 4.54
N LYS A 194 -2.11 -1.30 3.73
CA LYS A 194 -3.38 -1.92 4.13
C LYS A 194 -3.22 -2.83 5.34
N HIS A 195 -2.14 -3.63 5.42
CA HIS A 195 -1.87 -4.49 6.57
C HIS A 195 -1.53 -3.72 7.85
N ILE A 196 -0.92 -2.54 7.73
CA ILE A 196 -0.65 -1.68 8.88
C ILE A 196 -1.95 -1.09 9.43
N ILE A 197 -2.84 -0.62 8.55
CA ILE A 197 -4.11 0.01 8.94
C ILE A 197 -5.15 -1.04 9.37
N PHE A 198 -5.15 -2.20 8.72
CA PHE A 198 -6.06 -3.33 8.98
C PHE A 198 -5.23 -4.59 9.23
N PRO A 199 -4.65 -4.74 10.43
CA PRO A 199 -3.83 -5.89 10.74
C PRO A 199 -4.65 -7.18 10.63
N PRO A 200 -4.06 -8.26 10.08
CA PRO A 200 -4.71 -9.55 10.07
C PRO A 200 -4.98 -9.99 11.53
N PRO A 201 -6.03 -10.79 11.76
CA PRO A 201 -6.31 -11.31 13.10
C PRO A 201 -5.06 -12.04 13.62
N LYS A 202 -4.65 -11.71 14.86
CA LYS A 202 -3.49 -12.37 15.49
C LYS A 202 -3.76 -13.88 15.55
N PRO A 203 -2.78 -14.73 15.22
CA PRO A 203 -2.92 -16.16 15.43
C PRO A 203 -3.22 -16.42 16.92
N PRO A 204 -4.00 -17.46 17.23
CA PRO A 204 -4.29 -17.81 18.62
C PRO A 204 -2.98 -17.99 19.38
N THR A 205 -2.88 -17.38 20.55
CA THR A 205 -1.69 -17.52 21.39
C THR A 205 -1.54 -19.00 21.75
N PRO A 206 -0.39 -19.63 21.47
CA PRO A 206 -0.19 -21.00 21.91
C PRO A 206 -0.33 -21.06 23.44
N PRO A 207 -0.91 -22.15 23.99
CA PRO A 207 -0.98 -22.32 25.43
C PRO A 207 0.43 -22.21 26.04
N PRO A 208 0.57 -21.69 27.26
CA PRO A 208 1.87 -21.63 27.92
C PRO A 208 2.49 -23.03 27.89
N SER A 209 3.68 -23.15 27.29
CA SER A 209 4.44 -24.39 27.31
C SER A 209 4.74 -24.74 28.77
N GLU A 210 4.31 -25.91 29.24
CA GLU A 210 4.67 -26.43 30.55
C GLU A 210 6.19 -26.48 30.69
N VAL A 211 6.73 -25.56 31.48
CA VAL A 211 8.14 -25.62 31.89
C VAL A 211 8.23 -26.68 32.99
N LYS A 212 8.61 -27.91 32.63
CA LYS A 212 9.01 -28.91 33.63
C LYS A 212 10.33 -28.48 34.26
N VAL A 213 10.27 -27.85 35.43
CA VAL A 213 11.43 -27.59 36.26
C VAL A 213 11.78 -28.87 37.01
N THR A 214 12.85 -29.54 36.61
CA THR A 214 13.43 -30.63 37.40
C THR A 214 14.34 -30.02 38.45
N ILE A 215 13.89 -29.95 39.70
CA ILE A 215 14.77 -29.63 40.83
C ILE A 215 15.54 -30.90 41.17
N VAL A 216 16.86 -30.88 40.98
CA VAL A 216 17.76 -31.93 41.46
C VAL A 216 18.23 -31.51 42.84
N ASP A 217 17.79 -32.20 43.89
CA ASP A 217 18.27 -31.98 45.25
C ASP A 217 19.75 -32.39 45.35
N PRO A 218 20.66 -31.53 45.85
CA PRO A 218 22.09 -31.83 45.94
C PRO A 218 22.45 -32.81 47.08
N LYS A 219 21.49 -33.60 47.58
CA LYS A 219 21.71 -34.61 48.63
C LYS A 219 20.99 -35.93 48.30
N ASP A 220 21.25 -36.49 47.13
CA ASP A 220 20.92 -37.88 46.82
C ASP A 220 22.01 -38.55 45.96
N GLU A 221 23.28 -38.38 46.34
CA GLU A 221 24.22 -39.48 46.14
C GLU A 221 23.91 -40.56 47.18
N LYS A 222 23.24 -41.62 46.71
CA LYS A 222 22.86 -42.86 47.42
C LYS A 222 21.45 -42.89 48.03
N LYS A 223 20.45 -43.16 47.18
CA LYS A 223 19.65 -44.40 47.25
C LYS A 223 18.66 -44.47 46.08
N ASP A 224 18.74 -45.58 45.35
CA ASP A 224 17.79 -45.99 44.34
C ASP A 224 16.44 -46.30 44.99
N SER A 225 15.46 -45.40 44.85
CA SER A 225 14.03 -45.75 44.95
C SER A 225 13.18 -44.65 44.30
N GLY A 226 12.49 -45.02 43.23
CA GLY A 226 11.69 -44.11 42.42
C GLY A 226 10.61 -43.37 43.21
N ARG A 227 10.73 -42.05 43.25
CA ARG A 227 9.59 -41.15 43.51
C ARG A 227 9.83 -39.77 42.89
N THR A 228 9.56 -39.65 41.60
CA THR A 228 9.56 -38.37 40.89
C THR A 228 8.33 -37.57 41.34
N LYS A 229 8.53 -36.44 42.03
CA LYS A 229 7.44 -35.48 42.30
C LYS A 229 7.37 -34.48 41.13
N SER A 230 6.24 -34.46 40.43
CA SER A 230 5.95 -33.48 39.37
C SER A 230 5.24 -32.28 40.00
N PHE A 231 5.68 -31.06 39.71
CA PHE A 231 5.03 -29.84 40.16
C PHE A 231 4.53 -29.05 38.95
N ASN A 232 3.28 -28.61 38.97
CA ASN A 232 2.74 -27.68 37.99
C ASN A 232 2.91 -26.25 38.51
N LEU A 233 3.71 -25.44 37.81
CA LEU A 233 3.89 -24.04 38.14
C LEU A 233 3.06 -23.19 37.16
N PHE A 234 2.00 -22.54 37.66
CA PHE A 234 1.24 -21.57 36.87
C PHE A 234 1.87 -20.19 37.03
N ALA A 235 2.53 -19.71 35.97
CA ALA A 235 2.96 -18.31 35.87
C ALA A 235 1.84 -17.48 35.21
N GLY A 236 1.01 -16.83 36.02
CA GLY A 236 0.03 -15.85 35.53
C GLY A 236 0.70 -14.49 35.31
N TYR A 237 0.66 -13.96 34.09
CA TYR A 237 1.07 -12.58 33.81
C TYR A 237 -0.15 -11.66 33.82
N HIS A 238 -0.15 -10.65 34.70
CA HIS A 238 -0.98 -9.46 34.55
C HIS A 238 -0.06 -8.26 34.42
N MET A 239 -0.04 -7.64 33.24
CA MET A 239 0.68 -6.39 33.02
C MET A 239 -0.20 -5.20 33.40
N ILE A 240 0.15 -4.54 34.50
CA ILE A 240 -0.16 -3.13 34.75
C ILE A 240 1.18 -2.48 35.08
N GLY A 241 1.41 -1.26 34.57
CA GLY A 241 2.73 -0.62 34.40
C GLY A 241 3.70 -0.58 35.60
N ASN A 242 4.96 -0.30 35.26
CA ASN A 242 6.15 -0.03 36.08
C ASN A 242 6.39 -0.93 37.32
N PHE A 243 6.85 -2.15 37.00
CA PHE A 243 7.76 -3.05 37.73
C PHE A 243 7.93 -2.91 39.26
N THR A 244 7.29 -3.83 39.99
CA THR A 244 7.93 -4.68 41.02
C THR A 244 7.39 -6.11 40.84
N LEU A 245 8.26 -7.12 40.73
CA LEU A 245 7.87 -8.53 40.57
C LEU A 245 7.60 -9.17 41.93
N THR A 246 6.41 -9.73 42.14
CA THR A 246 6.12 -10.59 43.30
C THR A 246 5.71 -11.98 42.80
N LEU A 247 6.54 -12.98 43.06
CA LEU A 247 6.25 -14.38 42.73
C LEU A 247 5.31 -14.95 43.81
N GLY A 248 4.04 -15.20 43.47
CA GLY A 248 3.11 -15.91 44.33
C GLY A 248 3.17 -17.41 44.08
N LEU A 249 3.60 -18.20 45.08
CA LEU A 249 3.53 -19.67 45.03
C LEU A 249 2.16 -20.11 45.56
N HIS A 250 1.28 -20.60 44.68
CA HIS A 250 0.06 -21.28 45.10
C HIS A 250 0.25 -22.80 45.03
N TYR A 251 0.12 -23.46 46.18
CA TYR A 251 0.14 -24.91 46.31
C TYR A 251 -1.27 -25.47 46.05
N VAL A 252 -1.39 -26.41 45.12
CA VAL A 252 -2.60 -27.23 44.94
C VAL A 252 -2.19 -28.70 45.06
N PRO A 253 -2.53 -29.41 46.15
CA PRO A 253 -2.26 -30.83 46.25
C PRO A 253 -3.21 -31.62 45.34
N SER A 254 -2.66 -32.52 44.55
CA SER A 254 -3.42 -33.53 43.79
C SER A 254 -3.69 -34.74 44.68
N ASP A 255 -4.92 -34.91 45.16
CA ASP A 255 -5.35 -36.09 45.92
C ASP A 255 -5.49 -37.31 45.01
N HIS A 256 -4.60 -38.29 45.19
CA HIS A 256 -4.78 -39.65 44.73
C HIS A 256 -4.83 -40.59 45.95
N SER A 257 -6.04 -40.87 46.45
CA SER A 257 -6.40 -42.20 46.97
C SER A 257 -7.85 -42.24 47.46
N SER A 258 -8.66 -43.14 46.88
CA SER A 258 -9.66 -43.85 47.67
C SER A 258 -9.89 -45.25 47.07
N HIS A 259 -9.55 -46.25 47.88
CA HIS A 259 -9.94 -47.64 47.70
C HIS A 259 -11.44 -47.80 48.00
N GLY A 260 -12.16 -48.58 47.18
CA GLY A 260 -13.53 -48.98 47.46
C GLY A 260 -13.87 -50.29 46.76
N GLY A 261 -13.83 -51.41 47.49
CA GLY A 261 -14.23 -52.75 47.03
C GLY A 261 -15.75 -52.91 46.83
N PRO A 262 -16.21 -54.08 46.31
CA PRO A 262 -17.49 -54.21 45.62
C PRO A 262 -18.65 -54.58 46.55
N LYS A 263 -19.87 -54.10 46.25
CA LYS A 263 -21.13 -54.67 46.79
C LYS A 263 -22.27 -54.72 45.76
N ARG A 264 -22.64 -55.97 45.47
CA ARG A 264 -23.95 -56.62 45.19
C ARG A 264 -25.18 -55.80 44.71
N SER A 265 -25.91 -56.47 43.81
CA SER A 265 -27.22 -56.18 43.26
C SER A 265 -28.41 -56.42 44.19
N MET A 266 -29.54 -55.87 43.74
CA MET A 266 -30.94 -56.27 43.84
C MET A 266 -31.84 -55.60 44.90
N LEU A 267 -32.97 -55.16 44.32
CA LEU A 267 -34.28 -54.73 44.85
C LEU A 267 -34.38 -53.29 45.36
#